data_AF-A0A8H4JH11-F1
#
_entry.id   AF-A0A8H4JH11-F1
#
_cell.length_a   1.000
_cell.length_b   1.000
_cell.length_c   1.000
_cell.angle_alpha   90.00
_cell.angle_beta   90.00
_cell.angle_gamma   90.00
#
_symmetry.space_group_name_H-M   'P 1'
#
loop_
_entity.id
_entity.type
_entity.pdbx_description
1 polymer ?
#
loop_
_entity_poly.entity_id
_entity_poly.type
_entity_poly.pdbx_seq_one_letter_code
_entity_poly.pdbx_strand_id
1 'polypeptide(L)'
;MSDPASQLRIQDSKDRLQKAYTYAVDAKQSAESDFKQEQDAGIADGQDFKNWAVQNAPAWSAALSNYQAAKAAYDAALQHGDNEAFQAWNKKYREAVLGDNPARPNFEALVEP
;
A
#
# COMPACT_ATOMS: atom_id res chain seq x y z
N MET A 1 -25.01 10.97 9.94
CA MET A 1 -24.27 10.19 10.95
C MET A 1 -24.32 8.73 10.53
N SER A 2 -23.16 8.10 10.36
CA SER A 2 -23.02 6.68 10.04
C SER A 2 -23.61 5.82 11.16
N ASP A 3 -24.30 4.72 10.82
CA ASP A 3 -24.79 3.79 11.82
C ASP A 3 -23.63 3.01 12.49
N PRO A 4 -23.82 2.47 13.71
CA PRO A 4 -22.75 1.78 14.45
C PRO A 4 -22.14 0.59 13.69
N ALA A 5 -22.91 -0.14 12.86
CA ALA A 5 -22.38 -1.25 12.10
C ALA A 5 -21.51 -0.78 10.92
N SER A 6 -21.83 0.37 10.33
CA SER A 6 -20.97 1.02 9.34
C SER A 6 -19.69 1.57 9.95
N GLN A 7 -19.74 2.14 11.15
CA GLN A 7 -18.53 2.58 11.86
C GLN A 7 -17.60 1.40 12.22
N LEU A 8 -18.16 0.27 12.65
CA LEU A 8 -17.37 -0.93 12.96
C LEU A 8 -16.68 -1.50 11.71
N ARG A 9 -17.40 -1.52 10.56
CA ARG A 9 -16.82 -1.93 9.26
C ARG A 9 -15.71 -0.99 8.79
N ILE A 10 -15.85 0.31 9.01
CA ILE A 10 -14.81 1.30 8.70
C ILE A 10 -13.56 1.03 9.57
N GLN A 11 -13.72 0.82 10.87
CA GLN A 11 -12.59 0.54 11.75
C GLN A 11 -11.88 -0.78 11.40
N ASP A 12 -12.63 -1.86 11.21
CA ASP A 12 -12.06 -3.17 10.85
C ASP A 12 -11.29 -3.11 9.53
N SER A 13 -11.83 -2.38 8.53
CA SER A 13 -11.17 -2.22 7.24
C SER A 13 -9.96 -1.29 7.32
N LYS A 14 -9.97 -0.26 8.17
CA LYS A 14 -8.79 0.57 8.49
C LYS A 14 -7.66 -0.27 9.08
N ASP A 15 -7.96 -1.09 10.09
CA ASP A 15 -6.96 -1.93 10.76
C ASP A 15 -6.34 -2.95 9.77
N ARG A 16 -7.16 -3.53 8.89
CA ARG A 16 -6.69 -4.45 7.84
C ARG A 16 -5.82 -3.74 6.82
N LEU A 17 -6.20 -2.53 6.41
CA LEU A 17 -5.42 -1.70 5.50
C LEU A 17 -4.06 -1.38 6.12
N GLN A 18 -4.02 -0.94 7.38
CA GLN A 18 -2.77 -0.62 8.07
C GLN A 18 -1.83 -1.84 8.14
N LYS A 19 -2.34 -3.01 8.55
CA LYS A 19 -1.53 -4.24 8.62
C LYS A 19 -1.01 -4.68 7.24
N ALA A 20 -1.87 -4.68 6.23
CA ALA A 20 -1.50 -5.08 4.88
C ALA A 20 -0.47 -4.10 4.28
N TYR A 21 -0.62 -2.82 4.59
CA TYR A 21 0.30 -1.77 4.19
C TYR A 21 1.69 -1.95 4.83
N THR A 22 1.78 -2.09 6.15
CA THR A 22 3.05 -2.34 6.86
C THR A 22 3.75 -3.58 6.29
N TYR A 23 3.03 -4.68 6.12
CA TYR A 23 3.59 -5.90 5.56
C TYR A 23 4.13 -5.71 4.13
N ALA A 24 3.42 -4.94 3.28
CA ALA A 24 3.87 -4.64 1.92
C ALA A 24 5.15 -3.79 1.90
N VAL A 25 5.34 -2.90 2.86
CA VAL A 25 6.57 -2.10 3.01
C VAL A 25 7.73 -2.97 3.42
N ASP A 26 7.55 -3.80 4.45
CA ASP A 26 8.61 -4.67 4.95
C ASP A 26 9.06 -5.67 3.88
N ALA A 27 8.09 -6.25 3.16
CA ALA A 27 8.37 -7.14 2.04
C ALA A 27 9.07 -6.42 0.89
N LYS A 28 8.70 -5.15 0.62
CA LYS A 28 9.36 -4.34 -0.40
C LYS A 28 10.79 -3.97 -0.01
N GLN A 29 11.04 -3.57 1.24
CA GLN A 29 12.38 -3.23 1.72
C GLN A 29 13.31 -4.42 1.66
N SER A 30 12.81 -5.60 2.06
CA SER A 30 13.55 -6.86 1.93
C SER A 30 13.89 -7.14 0.47
N ALA A 31 12.89 -7.07 -0.42
CA ALA A 31 13.09 -7.29 -1.85
C ALA A 31 14.05 -6.27 -2.50
N GLU A 32 13.98 -4.99 -2.12
CA GLU A 32 14.90 -3.95 -2.62
C GLU A 32 16.33 -4.18 -2.14
N SER A 33 16.51 -4.71 -0.92
CA SER A 33 17.83 -5.13 -0.42
C SER A 33 18.39 -6.27 -1.26
N ASP A 34 17.61 -7.32 -1.49
CA ASP A 34 18.02 -8.48 -2.29
C ASP A 34 18.35 -8.07 -3.73
N PHE A 35 17.49 -7.25 -4.34
CA PHE A 35 17.72 -6.71 -5.67
C PHE A 35 19.02 -5.92 -5.77
N LYS A 36 19.31 -5.08 -4.78
CA LYS A 36 20.55 -4.31 -4.74
C LYS A 36 21.77 -5.21 -4.61
N GLN A 37 21.71 -6.25 -3.78
CA GLN A 37 22.78 -7.23 -3.67
C GLN A 37 23.02 -7.96 -5.01
N GLU A 38 21.95 -8.32 -5.73
CA GLU A 38 22.06 -8.93 -7.06
C GLU A 38 22.58 -7.97 -8.12
N GLN A 39 22.23 -6.68 -8.06
CA GLN A 39 22.82 -5.65 -8.92
C GLN A 39 24.32 -5.49 -8.65
N ASP A 40 24.71 -5.38 -7.38
CA ASP A 40 26.12 -5.25 -6.98
C ASP A 40 26.95 -6.49 -7.36
N ALA A 41 26.33 -7.66 -7.46
CA ALA A 41 26.94 -8.91 -7.95
C ALA A 41 26.92 -9.05 -9.49
N GLY A 42 26.33 -8.11 -10.23
CA GLY A 42 26.19 -8.15 -11.68
C GLY A 42 25.14 -9.15 -12.20
N ILE A 43 24.28 -9.68 -11.33
CA ILE A 43 23.24 -10.67 -11.67
C ILE A 43 21.98 -9.96 -12.21
N ALA A 44 21.58 -8.87 -11.56
CA ALA A 44 20.39 -8.08 -11.91
C ALA A 44 20.75 -6.78 -12.67
N ASP A 45 21.94 -6.73 -13.28
CA ASP A 45 22.45 -5.53 -13.95
C ASP A 45 21.57 -5.13 -15.14
N GLY A 46 21.25 -3.84 -15.25
CA GLY A 46 20.34 -3.30 -16.27
C GLY A 46 18.86 -3.70 -16.14
N GLN A 47 18.44 -4.44 -15.11
CA GLN A 47 17.03 -4.68 -14.82
C GLN A 47 16.44 -3.58 -13.94
N ASP A 48 15.14 -3.29 -14.11
CA ASP A 48 14.37 -2.52 -13.14
C ASP A 48 13.83 -3.42 -12.03
N PHE A 49 13.79 -2.91 -10.79
CA PHE A 49 13.25 -3.63 -9.63
C PHE A 49 11.88 -4.26 -9.90
N LYS A 50 10.97 -3.56 -10.59
CA LYS A 50 9.63 -4.07 -10.90
C LYS A 50 9.68 -5.35 -11.75
N ASN A 51 10.57 -5.41 -12.74
CA ASN A 51 10.68 -6.57 -13.61
C ASN A 51 11.36 -7.74 -12.89
N TRP A 52 12.40 -7.43 -12.11
CA TRP A 52 13.10 -8.41 -11.28
C TRP A 52 12.18 -9.04 -10.21
N ALA A 53 11.41 -8.21 -9.53
CA ALA A 53 10.61 -8.62 -8.37
C ALA A 53 9.44 -9.55 -8.73
N VAL A 54 8.98 -9.56 -9.99
CA VAL A 54 7.98 -10.52 -10.48
C VAL A 54 8.45 -11.97 -10.32
N GLN A 55 9.75 -12.22 -10.48
CA GLN A 55 10.32 -13.57 -10.43
C GLN A 55 10.98 -13.84 -9.08
N ASN A 56 11.62 -12.83 -8.49
CA ASN A 56 12.50 -13.02 -7.33
C ASN A 56 11.88 -12.57 -6.01
N ALA A 57 10.78 -11.80 -6.02
CA ALA A 57 10.12 -11.31 -4.81
C ALA A 57 8.61 -11.61 -4.76
N PRO A 58 8.20 -12.89 -4.83
CA PRO A 58 6.78 -13.27 -4.80
C PRO A 58 6.08 -12.82 -3.50
N ALA A 59 6.80 -12.75 -2.38
CA ALA A 59 6.29 -12.22 -1.12
C ALA A 59 5.88 -10.75 -1.24
N TRP A 60 6.68 -9.93 -1.92
CA TRP A 60 6.34 -8.52 -2.17
C TRP A 60 5.12 -8.41 -3.09
N SER A 61 5.05 -9.20 -4.17
CA SER A 61 3.89 -9.20 -5.06
C SER A 61 2.60 -9.60 -4.35
N ALA A 62 2.65 -10.63 -3.50
CA ALA A 62 1.51 -11.05 -2.69
C ALA A 62 1.11 -9.97 -1.67
N ALA A 63 2.09 -9.37 -0.99
CA ALA A 63 1.84 -8.29 -0.04
C ALA A 63 1.22 -7.05 -0.72
N LEU A 64 1.69 -6.69 -1.92
CA LEU A 64 1.12 -5.61 -2.72
C LEU A 64 -0.34 -5.89 -3.11
N SER A 65 -0.64 -7.11 -3.53
CA SER A 65 -2.01 -7.52 -3.87
C SER A 65 -2.93 -7.46 -2.65
N ASN A 66 -2.48 -7.96 -1.50
CA ASN A 66 -3.22 -7.90 -0.23
C ASN A 66 -3.49 -6.45 0.20
N TYR A 67 -2.50 -5.58 0.07
CA TYR A 67 -2.66 -4.15 0.35
C TYR A 67 -3.71 -3.50 -0.57
N GLN A 68 -3.65 -3.77 -1.89
CA GLN A 68 -4.63 -3.23 -2.85
C GLN A 68 -6.05 -3.71 -2.52
N ALA A 69 -6.22 -4.97 -2.15
CA ALA A 69 -7.50 -5.51 -1.72
C ALA A 69 -8.01 -4.87 -0.43
N ALA A 70 -7.13 -4.70 0.57
CA ALA A 70 -7.48 -4.04 1.83
C ALA A 70 -7.86 -2.57 1.62
N LYS A 71 -7.17 -1.87 0.70
CA LYS A 71 -7.50 -0.50 0.32
C LYS A 71 -8.89 -0.44 -0.31
N ALA A 72 -9.20 -1.30 -1.27
CA ALA A 72 -10.51 -1.33 -1.91
C ALA A 72 -11.63 -1.61 -0.89
N ALA A 73 -11.38 -2.46 0.11
CA ALA A 73 -12.33 -2.73 1.18
C ALA A 73 -12.55 -1.49 2.08
N TYR A 74 -11.50 -0.76 2.43
CA TYR A 74 -11.61 0.48 3.20
C TYR A 74 -12.30 1.59 2.41
N ASP A 75 -11.96 1.77 1.13
CA ASP A 75 -12.63 2.71 0.23
C ASP A 75 -14.14 2.44 0.19
N ALA A 76 -14.55 1.19 0.04
CA ALA A 76 -15.96 0.79 0.03
C ALA A 76 -16.63 1.04 1.38
N ALA A 77 -15.97 0.70 2.50
CA ALA A 77 -16.50 0.94 3.84
C ALA A 77 -16.74 2.44 4.09
N LEU A 78 -15.80 3.30 3.67
CA LEU A 78 -15.95 4.74 3.73
C LEU A 78 -17.07 5.23 2.81
N GLN A 79 -17.15 4.80 1.55
CA GLN A 79 -18.23 5.23 0.64
C GLN A 79 -19.63 4.92 1.20
N HIS A 80 -19.80 3.77 1.85
CA HIS A 80 -21.08 3.35 2.41
C HIS A 80 -21.39 3.92 3.79
N GLY A 81 -20.36 4.15 4.62
CA GLY A 81 -20.54 4.63 5.98
C GLY A 81 -20.31 6.12 6.16
N ASP A 82 -19.30 6.70 5.52
CA ASP A 82 -18.87 8.08 5.68
C ASP A 82 -18.23 8.64 4.39
N ASN A 83 -19.08 9.19 3.52
CA ASN A 83 -18.66 9.71 2.22
C ASN A 83 -17.75 10.95 2.33
N GLU A 84 -17.84 11.73 3.41
CA GLU A 84 -16.93 12.86 3.64
C GLU A 84 -15.52 12.33 3.98
N ALA A 85 -15.43 11.34 4.86
CA ALA A 85 -14.18 10.65 5.15
C ALA A 85 -13.62 9.95 3.91
N PHE A 86 -14.45 9.39 3.03
CA PHE A 86 -14.02 8.85 1.74
C PHE A 86 -13.32 9.90 0.87
N GLN A 87 -13.90 11.10 0.74
CA GLN A 87 -13.31 12.17 -0.06
C GLN A 87 -11.99 12.66 0.53
N ALA A 88 -11.93 12.84 1.85
CA ALA A 88 -10.70 13.24 2.55
C ALA A 88 -9.59 12.19 2.39
N TRP A 89 -9.92 10.92 2.59
CA TRP A 89 -9.02 9.79 2.36
C TRP A 89 -8.50 9.75 0.91
N ASN A 90 -9.39 9.83 -0.07
CA ASN A 90 -9.01 9.75 -1.47
C ASN A 90 -8.14 10.94 -1.91
N LYS A 91 -8.40 12.13 -1.34
CA LYS A 91 -7.55 13.32 -1.56
C LYS A 91 -6.14 13.10 -1.00
N LYS A 92 -6.00 12.68 0.27
CA LYS A 92 -4.69 12.33 0.86
C LYS A 92 -3.98 11.24 0.06
N TYR A 93 -4.74 10.22 -0.38
CA TYR A 93 -4.23 9.15 -1.22
C TYR A 93 -3.64 9.65 -2.53
N ARG A 94 -4.39 10.49 -3.24
CA ARG A 94 -3.91 11.10 -4.50
C ARG A 94 -2.74 12.05 -4.26
N GLU A 95 -2.73 12.83 -3.21
CA GLU A 95 -1.62 13.76 -2.91
C GLU A 95 -0.31 13.00 -2.66
N ALA A 96 -0.33 11.90 -1.90
CA ALA A 96 0.91 11.16 -1.64
C ALA A 96 1.33 10.24 -2.81
N VAL A 97 0.40 9.82 -3.67
CA VAL A 97 0.68 8.91 -4.80
C VAL A 97 0.90 9.64 -6.13
N LEU A 98 0.25 10.79 -6.34
CA LEU A 98 0.27 11.57 -7.59
C LEU A 98 0.83 13.00 -7.40
N GLY A 99 1.03 13.48 -6.17
CA GLY A 99 1.71 14.75 -5.90
C GLY A 99 3.22 14.68 -6.19
N ASP A 100 3.90 15.82 -6.11
CA ASP A 100 5.28 16.16 -6.57
C ASP A 100 6.45 15.24 -6.17
N ASN A 101 6.19 14.05 -5.61
CA ASN A 101 7.20 13.02 -5.43
C ASN A 101 6.87 11.76 -6.26
N PRO A 102 7.27 11.72 -7.55
CA PRO A 102 7.08 10.56 -8.43
C PRO A 102 7.90 9.32 -7.99
N ALA A 103 8.76 9.46 -6.98
CA ALA A 103 9.52 8.35 -6.41
C ALA A 103 8.99 8.00 -5.01
N ARG A 104 8.21 6.92 -4.95
CA ARG A 104 7.81 6.20 -3.72
C ARG A 104 6.90 7.02 -2.80
N PRO A 105 5.57 6.82 -2.84
CA PRO A 105 4.68 7.37 -1.82
C PRO A 105 5.25 6.99 -0.46
N ASN A 106 5.46 7.97 0.43
CA ASN A 106 5.68 7.65 1.84
C ASN A 106 4.32 7.30 2.42
N PHE A 107 4.23 6.08 2.88
CA PHE A 107 3.03 5.29 2.78
C PHE A 107 2.55 5.07 4.25
N GLU A 108 3.45 5.28 5.23
CA GLU A 108 3.18 5.56 6.66
C GLU A 108 2.43 6.88 6.81
N ALA A 109 2.71 7.87 5.95
CA ALA A 109 1.99 9.14 5.92
C ALA A 109 0.57 8.99 5.30
N LEU A 110 0.33 7.92 4.55
CA LEU A 110 -0.96 7.67 3.92
C LEU A 110 -1.97 7.11 4.91
N VAL A 111 -1.54 6.18 5.77
CA VAL A 111 -2.39 5.55 6.79
C VAL A 111 -2.14 6.25 8.12
N GLU A 112 -2.54 7.53 8.23
CA GLU A 112 -2.46 8.23 9.52
C GLU A 112 -3.23 7.47 10.63
N PRO A 113 -2.74 7.51 11.89
CA PRO A 113 -3.38 6.88 13.04
C PRO A 113 -4.83 7.32 13.25
#